data_AF-A0A519SL10-F1
#
_entry.id   AF-A0A519SL10-F1
#
_cell.length_a   1.000
_cell.length_b   1.000
_cell.length_c   1.000
_cell.angle_alpha   90.00
_cell.angle_beta   90.00
_cell.angle_gamma   90.00
#
_symmetry.space_group_name_H-M   'P 1'
#
loop_
_entity.id
_entity.type
_entity.pdbx_description
1 polymer ?
#
loop_
_entity_poly.entity_id
_entity_poly.type
_entity_poly.pdbx_seq_one_letter_code
_entity_poly.pdbx_strand_id
1 'polypeptide(L)'
;MQNTEDIKIAIIGLGYVGLPLAIEFAKKYRVLGFDINESRVSELASGRDRTQEANLDELKGLINNSEDTKTGLSFSFDYADLKNYNIFIVTVPTPIDQFKSPDLRPLIKASEMLGKILKKGDIVIYESTVYP
;
A
#
# COMPACT_ATOMS: atom_id res chain seq x y z
N MET A 1 14.46 20.66 0.63
CA MET A 1 13.10 20.21 0.24
C MET A 1 13.27 19.01 -0.67
N GLN A 2 12.49 17.94 -0.48
CA GLN A 2 12.50 16.81 -1.41
C GLN A 2 12.05 17.29 -2.79
N ASN A 3 12.78 16.89 -3.83
CA ASN A 3 12.37 17.14 -5.20
C ASN A 3 11.10 16.32 -5.48
N THR A 4 10.01 16.97 -5.87
CA THR A 4 8.71 16.32 -6.07
C THR A 4 8.68 15.39 -7.29
N GLU A 5 9.72 15.41 -8.13
CA GLU A 5 9.84 14.56 -9.32
C GLU A 5 10.16 13.09 -9.02
N ASP A 6 10.54 12.73 -7.79
CA ASP A 6 10.92 11.37 -7.38
C ASP A 6 9.93 10.70 -6.42
N ILE A 7 8.70 11.19 -6.32
CA ILE A 7 7.68 10.63 -5.41
C ILE A 7 7.25 9.23 -5.90
N LYS A 8 7.52 8.22 -5.07
CA LYS A 8 7.11 6.82 -5.29
C LYS A 8 6.42 6.33 -4.03
N ILE A 9 5.14 5.99 -4.16
CA ILE A 9 4.28 5.67 -3.03
C ILE A 9 4.12 4.15 -2.91
N ALA A 10 4.30 3.61 -1.71
CA ALA A 10 3.90 2.26 -1.36
C ALA A 10 2.72 2.31 -0.38
N ILE A 11 1.63 1.63 -0.72
CA ILE A 11 0.47 1.45 0.16
C ILE A 11 0.58 0.09 0.85
N ILE A 12 0.62 0.07 2.18
CA ILE A 12 0.83 -1.13 3.00
C ILE A 12 -0.51 -1.63 3.55
N GLY A 13 -0.99 -2.74 2.99
CA GLY A 13 -2.27 -3.38 3.29
C GLY A 13 -3.33 -3.04 2.25
N LEU A 14 -3.79 -4.03 1.49
CA LEU A 14 -4.71 -3.88 0.35
C LEU A 14 -6.16 -4.30 0.69
N GLY A 15 -6.59 -3.86 1.87
CA GLY A 15 -7.97 -3.95 2.32
C GLY A 15 -8.84 -2.80 1.77
N TYR A 16 -9.98 -2.57 2.42
CA TYR A 16 -10.99 -1.61 1.98
C TYR A 16 -10.51 -0.15 1.93
N VAL A 17 -9.53 0.25 2.76
CA VAL A 17 -8.91 1.59 2.68
C VAL A 17 -7.79 1.61 1.64
N GLY A 18 -6.86 0.68 1.77
CA GLY A 18 -5.60 0.72 1.01
C GLY A 18 -5.78 0.49 -0.48
N LEU A 19 -6.68 -0.40 -0.92
CA LEU A 19 -6.88 -0.66 -2.35
C LEU A 19 -7.44 0.57 -3.10
N PRO A 20 -8.55 1.20 -2.67
CA PRO A 20 -9.02 2.44 -3.30
C PRO A 20 -7.97 3.55 -3.27
N LEU A 21 -7.23 3.67 -2.16
CA LEU A 21 -6.15 4.67 -2.04
C LEU A 21 -5.02 4.44 -3.05
N ALA A 22 -4.61 3.18 -3.24
CA ALA A 22 -3.60 2.80 -4.22
C ALA A 22 -4.03 3.13 -5.65
N ILE A 23 -5.29 2.87 -5.98
CA ILE A 23 -5.91 3.18 -7.28
C ILE A 23 -5.89 4.69 -7.54
N GLU A 24 -6.34 5.50 -6.58
CA GLU A 24 -6.40 6.95 -6.75
C GLU A 24 -5.02 7.60 -6.86
N PHE A 25 -4.03 7.16 -6.06
CA PHE A 25 -2.67 7.65 -6.19
C PHE A 25 -2.00 7.22 -7.49
N ALA A 26 -2.30 6.01 -7.98
CA ALA A 26 -1.70 5.46 -9.21
C ALA A 26 -2.05 6.27 -10.46
N LYS A 27 -3.12 7.07 -10.44
CA LYS A 27 -3.46 8.02 -11.51
C LYS A 27 -2.44 9.14 -11.68
N LYS A 28 -1.65 9.43 -10.63
CA LYS A 28 -0.76 10.60 -10.56
C LYS A 28 0.69 10.24 -10.24
N TYR A 29 0.92 9.11 -9.60
CA TYR A 29 2.21 8.68 -9.12
C TYR A 29 2.44 7.21 -9.43
N ARG A 30 3.71 6.80 -9.40
CA ARG A 30 4.08 5.40 -9.41
C ARG A 30 3.75 4.80 -8.05
N VAL A 31 2.86 3.80 -8.04
CA VAL A 31 2.38 3.15 -6.81
C VAL A 31 2.70 1.67 -6.77
N LEU A 32 3.16 1.21 -5.61
CA LEU A 32 3.17 -0.20 -5.22
C LEU A 32 2.08 -0.46 -4.20
N GLY A 33 1.10 -1.27 -4.55
CA GLY A 33 0.22 -1.91 -3.59
C GLY A 33 0.93 -3.10 -2.94
N PHE A 34 1.18 -3.03 -1.64
CA PHE A 34 1.85 -4.09 -0.89
C PHE A 34 0.89 -4.78 0.07
N ASP A 35 0.86 -6.12 0.06
CA ASP A 35 0.14 -6.91 1.07
C ASP A 35 0.93 -8.17 1.42
N ILE A 36 0.88 -8.57 2.69
CA ILE A 36 1.52 -9.81 3.17
C ILE A 36 0.84 -11.07 2.65
N ASN A 37 -0.41 -10.94 2.19
CA ASN A 37 -1.17 -12.03 1.61
C ASN A 37 -0.88 -12.15 0.11
N GLU A 38 -0.01 -13.09 -0.24
CA GLU A 38 0.35 -13.39 -1.64
C GLU A 38 -0.88 -13.66 -2.53
N SER A 39 -1.89 -14.40 -2.03
CA SER A 39 -3.12 -14.65 -2.78
C SER A 39 -3.89 -13.35 -3.10
N ARG A 40 -3.90 -12.39 -2.17
CA ARG A 40 -4.50 -11.07 -2.40
C ARG A 40 -3.74 -10.30 -3.47
N VAL A 41 -2.42 -10.30 -3.40
CA VAL A 41 -1.54 -9.66 -4.38
C VAL A 41 -1.74 -10.27 -5.78
N SER A 42 -1.70 -11.59 -5.92
CA SER A 42 -1.88 -12.26 -7.21
C SER A 42 -3.28 -12.02 -7.80
N GLU A 43 -4.30 -11.97 -6.96
CA GLU A 43 -5.67 -11.63 -7.38
C GLU A 43 -5.74 -10.22 -7.98
N LEU A 44 -5.25 -9.22 -7.26
CA LEU A 44 -5.28 -7.82 -7.70
C LEU A 44 -4.41 -7.59 -8.93
N ALA A 45 -3.22 -8.21 -9.00
CA ALA A 45 -2.37 -8.18 -10.18
C ALA A 45 -3.06 -8.78 -11.42
N SER A 46 -4.00 -9.71 -11.24
CA SER A 46 -4.84 -10.24 -12.33
C SER A 46 -6.07 -9.38 -12.67
N GLY A 47 -6.18 -8.18 -12.08
CA GLY A 47 -7.30 -7.26 -12.31
C GLY A 47 -8.62 -7.76 -11.72
N ARG A 48 -8.57 -8.54 -10.64
CA ARG A 48 -9.74 -9.03 -9.90
C ARG A 48 -9.72 -8.46 -8.49
N ASP A 49 -10.90 -8.26 -7.91
CA ASP A 49 -11.04 -7.84 -6.52
C ASP A 49 -12.19 -8.59 -5.85
N ARG A 50 -11.88 -9.45 -4.87
CA ARG A 50 -12.90 -10.16 -4.08
C ARG A 50 -13.71 -9.25 -3.16
N THR A 51 -13.19 -8.08 -2.81
CA THR A 51 -13.84 -7.16 -1.86
C THR A 51 -14.89 -6.28 -2.53
N GLN A 52 -14.85 -6.16 -3.87
CA GLN A 52 -15.74 -5.28 -4.65
C GLN A 52 -15.60 -3.78 -4.29
N GLU A 53 -14.43 -3.41 -3.76
CA GLU A 53 -14.11 -2.04 -3.37
C GLU A 53 -13.47 -1.25 -4.53
N ALA A 54 -12.97 -1.97 -5.54
CA ALA A 54 -12.34 -1.37 -6.72
C ALA A 54 -13.26 -1.33 -7.94
N ASN A 55 -13.17 -0.25 -8.70
CA ASN A 55 -13.60 -0.23 -10.10
C ASN A 55 -12.61 -1.07 -10.93
N LEU A 56 -13.06 -2.22 -11.44
CA LEU A 56 -12.19 -3.19 -12.13
C LEU A 56 -11.64 -2.66 -13.47
N ASP A 57 -12.37 -1.80 -14.16
CA ASP A 57 -11.91 -1.24 -15.44
C ASP A 57 -10.76 -0.25 -15.20
N GLU A 58 -10.92 0.58 -14.17
CA GLU A 58 -9.90 1.51 -13.73
C GLU A 58 -8.65 0.79 -13.20
N LEU A 59 -8.84 -0.20 -12.34
CA LEU A 59 -7.76 -1.05 -11.82
C LEU A 59 -6.95 -1.67 -12.97
N LYS A 60 -7.61 -2.29 -13.95
CA LYS A 60 -6.93 -2.90 -15.11
C LYS A 60 -6.19 -1.85 -15.93
N GLY A 61 -6.79 -0.68 -16.17
CA GLY A 61 -6.12 0.41 -16.87
C GLY A 61 -4.81 0.83 -16.18
N LEU A 62 -4.83 0.95 -14.85
CA LEU A 62 -3.66 1.35 -14.06
C LEU A 62 -2.59 0.25 -13.96
N ILE A 63 -2.98 -1.02 -13.92
CA ILE A 63 -2.05 -2.16 -13.98
C ILE A 63 -1.33 -2.19 -15.33
N ASN A 64 -2.07 -2.03 -16.43
CA ASN A 64 -1.49 -2.04 -17.78
C ASN A 64 -0.55 -0.85 -18.00
N ASN A 65 -0.79 0.27 -17.32
CA ASN A 65 0.09 1.44 -17.35
C ASN A 65 1.32 1.30 -16.44
N SER A 66 1.54 0.17 -15.75
CA SER A 66 2.69 -0.02 -14.84
C SER A 66 4.07 0.05 -15.52
N GLU A 67 4.13 -0.03 -16.85
CA GLU A 67 5.33 0.23 -17.65
C GLU A 67 5.72 1.72 -17.69
N ASP A 68 4.78 2.63 -17.42
CA ASP A 68 5.10 4.04 -17.21
C ASP A 68 5.95 4.19 -15.93
N THR A 69 7.04 4.94 -16.08
CA THR A 69 7.94 5.22 -14.97
C THR A 69 7.36 6.24 -13.99
N LYS A 70 6.34 7.00 -14.39
CA LYS A 70 5.77 8.12 -13.62
C LYS A 70 4.45 7.79 -12.94
N THR A 71 3.61 6.97 -13.56
CA THR A 71 2.28 6.61 -13.04
C THR A 71 2.03 5.11 -13.11
N GLY A 72 0.90 4.64 -12.57
CA GLY A 72 0.50 3.24 -12.65
C GLY A 72 0.62 2.50 -11.33
N LEU A 73 0.02 1.31 -11.32
CA LEU A 73 -0.15 0.48 -10.15
C LEU A 73 0.51 -0.88 -10.35
N SER A 74 1.42 -1.22 -9.46
CA SER A 74 2.01 -2.56 -9.35
C SER A 74 1.63 -3.18 -8.01
N PHE A 75 1.72 -4.50 -7.89
CA PHE A 75 1.44 -5.21 -6.64
C PHE A 75 2.60 -6.13 -6.27
N SER A 76 2.90 -6.22 -4.98
CA SER A 76 3.91 -7.15 -4.47
C SER A 76 3.61 -7.60 -3.03
N PHE A 77 4.15 -8.76 -2.67
CA PHE A 77 4.23 -9.28 -1.31
C PHE A 77 5.69 -9.40 -0.83
N ASP A 78 6.66 -9.08 -1.68
CA ASP A 78 8.09 -9.11 -1.33
C ASP A 78 8.54 -7.76 -0.75
N TYR A 79 9.02 -7.80 0.48
CA TYR A 79 9.55 -6.65 1.20
C TYR A 79 10.75 -6.00 0.48
N ALA A 80 11.47 -6.72 -0.37
CA ALA A 80 12.57 -6.17 -1.15
C ALA A 80 12.11 -5.06 -2.11
N ASP A 81 10.89 -5.15 -2.64
CA ASP A 81 10.36 -4.19 -3.61
C ASP A 81 10.09 -2.81 -3.00
N LEU A 82 9.77 -2.78 -1.70
CA LEU A 82 9.53 -1.56 -0.94
C LEU A 82 10.76 -0.63 -0.89
N LYS A 83 11.98 -1.17 -1.07
CA LYS A 83 13.23 -0.38 -1.05
C LYS A 83 13.34 0.65 -2.19
N ASN A 84 12.51 0.51 -3.22
CA ASN A 84 12.46 1.40 -4.37
C ASN A 84 11.48 2.58 -4.20
N TYR A 85 10.80 2.64 -3.05
CA TYR A 85 9.78 3.64 -2.70
C TYR A 85 10.27 4.54 -1.57
N ASN A 86 9.67 5.72 -1.42
CA ASN A 86 10.10 6.75 -0.45
C ASN A 86 8.94 7.37 0.35
N ILE A 87 7.70 7.10 -0.02
CA ILE A 87 6.51 7.41 0.78
C ILE A 87 5.77 6.12 1.07
N PHE A 88 5.49 5.86 2.34
CA PHE A 88 4.82 4.65 2.80
C PHE A 88 3.53 5.04 3.51
N ILE A 89 2.39 4.61 2.99
CA ILE A 89 1.08 4.84 3.62
C ILE A 89 0.59 3.52 4.21
N VAL A 90 0.44 3.49 5.52
CA VAL A 90 0.11 2.28 6.28
C VAL A 90 -1.40 2.23 6.56
N THR A 91 -2.06 1.23 5.99
CA THR A 91 -3.52 0.99 6.06
C THR A 91 -3.84 -0.41 6.57
N VAL A 92 -2.99 -0.96 7.44
CA VAL A 92 -3.17 -2.30 8.02
C VAL A 92 -4.28 -2.30 9.08
N PRO A 93 -4.98 -3.43 9.29
CA PRO A 93 -6.11 -3.46 10.22
C PRO A 93 -5.66 -3.31 11.67
N THR A 94 -6.51 -2.70 12.48
CA THR A 94 -6.41 -2.63 13.95
C THR A 94 -7.68 -3.26 14.54
N PRO A 95 -7.84 -4.60 14.42
CA PRO A 95 -9.07 -5.25 14.84
C PRO A 95 -9.25 -5.12 16.34
N ILE A 96 -10.50 -5.05 16.81
CA ILE A 96 -10.78 -5.04 18.24
C ILE A 96 -10.76 -6.46 18.81
N ASP A 97 -10.18 -6.63 19.98
CA ASP A 97 -10.22 -7.87 20.72
C ASP A 97 -11.53 -8.03 21.52
N GLN A 98 -11.68 -9.17 22.21
CA GLN A 98 -12.84 -9.47 23.05
C GLN A 98 -13.07 -8.47 24.20
N PHE A 99 -12.05 -7.68 24.55
CA PHE A 99 -12.09 -6.64 25.59
C PHE A 99 -12.30 -5.24 25.00
N LYS A 100 -12.68 -5.13 23.72
CA LYS A 100 -12.83 -3.87 22.97
C LYS A 100 -11.54 -3.04 22.92
N SER A 101 -10.40 -3.68 23.09
CA SER A 101 -9.08 -3.06 22.94
C SER A 101 -8.58 -3.30 21.52
N PRO A 102 -7.88 -2.33 20.90
CA PRO A 102 -7.32 -2.52 19.58
C PRO A 102 -6.16 -3.52 19.64
N ASP A 103 -6.16 -4.48 18.75
CA ASP A 103 -4.99 -5.27 18.46
C ASP A 103 -4.08 -4.51 17.50
N LEU A 104 -3.02 -3.90 18.05
CA LEU A 104 -2.03 -3.15 17.29
C LEU A 104 -0.93 -4.03 16.68
N ARG A 105 -0.97 -5.36 16.85
CA ARG A 105 0.06 -6.26 16.31
C ARG A 105 0.29 -6.09 14.80
N PRO A 106 -0.75 -5.92 13.94
CA PRO A 106 -0.52 -5.69 12.51
C PRO A 106 0.23 -4.38 12.24
N LEU A 107 -0.13 -3.31 12.96
CA LEU A 107 0.52 -2.00 12.87
C LEU A 107 1.99 -2.07 13.28
N ILE A 108 2.27 -2.68 14.43
CA ILE A 108 3.64 -2.84 14.96
C ILE A 108 4.49 -3.64 13.96
N LYS A 109 3.98 -4.74 13.43
CA LYS A 109 4.70 -5.55 12.43
C LYS A 109 4.97 -4.79 11.14
N ALA A 110 4.02 -3.99 10.67
CA ALA A 110 4.23 -3.11 9.52
C ALA A 110 5.31 -2.06 9.79
N SER A 111 5.31 -1.45 10.98
CA SER A 111 6.35 -0.50 11.40
C SER A 111 7.73 -1.14 11.51
N GLU A 112 7.85 -2.33 12.10
CA GLU A 112 9.11 -3.08 12.20
C GLU A 112 9.67 -3.46 10.82
N MET A 113 8.78 -3.87 9.92
CA MET A 113 9.11 -4.19 8.53
C MET A 113 9.66 -2.97 7.80
N LEU A 114 8.94 -1.83 7.86
CA LEU A 114 9.40 -0.57 7.25
C LEU A 114 10.71 -0.08 7.87
N GLY A 115 10.86 -0.20 9.20
CA GLY A 115 12.07 0.21 9.91
C GLY A 115 13.37 -0.43 9.40
N LYS A 116 13.28 -1.61 8.75
CA LYS A 116 14.44 -2.30 8.16
C LYS A 116 14.86 -1.76 6.80
N ILE A 117 14.02 -0.98 6.13
CA ILE A 117 14.24 -0.52 4.75
C ILE A 117 14.25 1.01 4.61
N LEU A 118 13.73 1.74 5.59
CA LEU A 118 13.62 3.19 5.56
C LEU A 118 15.00 3.84 5.43
N LYS A 119 15.05 4.89 4.62
CA LYS A 119 16.21 5.74 4.38
C LYS A 119 15.96 7.13 4.91
N LYS A 120 17.03 7.91 5.07
CA LYS A 120 16.93 9.31 5.49
C LYS A 120 16.09 10.09 4.47
N GLY A 121 15.00 10.69 4.96
CA GLY A 121 14.08 11.50 4.15
C GLY A 121 12.80 10.76 3.75
N ASP A 122 12.73 9.44 3.91
CA ASP A 122 11.48 8.72 3.64
C ASP A 122 10.36 9.19 4.58
N ILE A 123 9.12 9.17 4.08
CA ILE A 123 7.93 9.58 4.82
C ILE A 123 7.06 8.37 5.09
N VAL A 124 6.64 8.20 6.34
CA VAL A 124 5.65 7.19 6.75
C VAL A 124 4.39 7.91 7.22
N ILE A 125 3.25 7.56 6.62
CA ILE A 125 1.93 8.09 6.92
C ILE A 125 1.09 6.93 7.48
N TYR A 126 0.51 7.10 8.67
CA TYR A 126 -0.35 6.10 9.27
C TYR A 126 -1.81 6.53 9.09
N GLU A 127 -2.55 5.75 8.30
CA GLU A 127 -4.00 5.93 8.08
C GLU A 127 -4.83 4.90 8.86
N SER A 128 -4.19 3.88 9.42
CA SER A 128 -4.82 2.96 10.38
C SER A 128 -5.34 3.71 11.61
N THR A 129 -6.57 3.42 12.04
CA THR A 129 -7.15 4.00 13.25
C THR A 129 -6.39 3.56 14.50
N VAL A 130 -5.87 4.53 15.25
CA VAL A 130 -5.18 4.32 16.53
C VAL A 130 -5.81 5.17 17.63
N TYR A 131 -5.56 4.80 18.88
CA TYR A 131 -5.88 5.68 20.02
C TYR A 131 -4.85 6.82 20.08
N PRO A 132 -5.25 8.04 20.48
CA PRO A 132 -4.33 9.17 20.68
C PRO A 132 -3.23 8.91 21.71
#